data_AF-A0A1Y0VY29-F1
#
_entry.id   AF-A0A1Y0VY29-F1
#
_cell.length_a   1.000
_cell.length_b   1.000
_cell.length_c   1.000
_cell.angle_alpha   90.00
_cell.angle_beta   90.00
_cell.angle_gamma   90.00
#
_symmetry.space_group_name_H-M   'P 1'
#
loop_
_entity.id
_entity.type
_entity.pdbx_description
1 polymer ?
#
loop_
_entity_poly.entity_id
_entity_poly.type
_entity_poly.pdbx_seq_one_letter_code
_entity_poly.pdbx_strand_id
1 'polypeptide(L)'
;MSNTIIKNKTISTRVTSDISERAKANLAKQGLTVSEYIRLSLVKAANNEVRLVSFLDSPEALAAKKEAETGQVKNIGSLTDFEDWIDKLDAN
;
A
#
# COMPACT_ATOMS: atom_id res chain seq x y z
N MET A 1 5.07 41.44 -3.01
CA MET A 1 4.81 40.25 -2.17
C MET A 1 3.31 40.04 -2.15
N SER A 2 2.79 39.00 -2.80
CA SER A 2 1.35 38.74 -2.84
C SER A 2 0.88 38.36 -1.45
N ASN A 3 -0.07 39.11 -0.89
CA ASN A 3 -0.82 38.70 0.31
C ASN A 3 -1.70 37.51 -0.07
N THR A 4 -1.12 36.32 -0.06
CA THR A 4 -1.85 35.08 -0.29
C THR A 4 -2.70 34.85 0.95
N ILE A 5 -3.98 35.21 0.87
CA ILE A 5 -4.96 34.92 1.91
C ILE A 5 -4.92 33.41 2.16
N ILE A 6 -4.52 33.00 3.37
CA ILE A 6 -4.49 31.59 3.77
C ILE A 6 -5.95 31.15 3.86
N LYS A 7 -6.44 30.50 2.78
CA LYS A 7 -7.80 29.96 2.72
C LYS A 7 -7.75 28.50 3.16
N ASN A 8 -8.66 28.13 4.06
CA ASN A 8 -8.90 26.73 4.38
C ASN A 8 -9.40 25.99 3.13
N LYS A 9 -8.93 24.76 2.93
CA LYS A 9 -9.35 23.88 1.83
C LYS A 9 -9.89 22.57 2.39
N THR A 10 -11.02 22.13 1.86
CA THR A 10 -11.59 20.81 2.16
C THR A 10 -10.98 19.77 1.24
N ILE A 11 -10.61 18.62 1.80
CA ILE A 11 -10.12 17.46 1.04
C ILE A 11 -11.10 16.31 1.29
N SER A 12 -11.58 15.71 0.20
CA SER A 12 -12.42 14.52 0.24
C SER A 12 -11.75 13.41 -0.54
N THR A 13 -11.79 12.20 0.02
CA THR A 13 -11.24 10.98 -0.61
C THR A 13 -12.22 9.84 -0.41
N ARG A 14 -12.22 8.90 -1.36
CA ARG A 14 -13.07 7.70 -1.29
C ARG A 14 -12.29 6.57 -0.62
N VAL A 15 -12.91 5.94 0.37
CA VAL A 15 -12.42 4.73 1.05
C VAL A 15 -13.59 3.76 1.24
N THR A 16 -13.31 2.48 1.40
CA THR A 16 -14.34 1.49 1.76
C THR A 16 -14.80 1.73 3.20
N SER A 17 -16.04 1.33 3.52
CA SER A 17 -16.56 1.54 4.89
C SER A 17 -15.75 0.76 5.92
N ASP A 18 -15.36 -0.47 5.62
CA ASP A 18 -14.50 -1.30 6.49
C ASP A 18 -13.18 -0.59 6.84
N ILE A 19 -12.47 -0.03 5.85
CA ILE A 19 -11.23 0.70 6.08
C ILE A 19 -11.48 1.96 6.92
N SER A 20 -12.56 2.70 6.64
CA SER A 20 -12.93 3.89 7.39
C SER A 20 -13.18 3.58 8.87
N GLU A 21 -13.96 2.54 9.17
CA GLU A 21 -14.30 2.15 10.54
C GLU A 21 -13.06 1.62 11.29
N ARG A 22 -12.26 0.74 10.67
CA ARG A 22 -11.03 0.24 11.28
C ARG A 22 -10.01 1.35 11.53
N ALA A 23 -9.85 2.29 10.59
CA ALA A 23 -8.96 3.44 10.77
C ALA A 23 -9.43 4.32 11.94
N LYS A 24 -10.73 4.64 12.01
CA LYS A 24 -11.31 5.41 13.12
C LYS A 24 -11.08 4.74 14.47
N ALA A 25 -11.33 3.43 14.57
CA ALA A 25 -11.13 2.69 15.81
C ALA A 25 -9.66 2.64 16.23
N ASN A 26 -8.73 2.46 15.29
CA ASN A 26 -7.30 2.40 15.60
C ASN A 26 -6.70 3.76 15.98
N LEU A 27 -7.11 4.84 15.32
CA LEU A 27 -6.65 6.19 15.63
C LEU A 27 -7.20 6.65 16.99
N ALA A 28 -8.43 6.28 17.33
CA ALA A 28 -9.03 6.60 18.64
C ALA A 28 -8.23 6.02 19.81
N LYS A 29 -7.58 4.85 19.65
CA LYS A 29 -6.67 4.27 20.67
C LYS A 29 -5.48 5.18 20.98
N GLN A 30 -5.11 6.06 20.05
CA GLN A 30 -4.02 7.02 20.17
C GLN A 30 -4.54 8.45 20.46
N GLY A 31 -5.84 8.61 20.72
CA GLY A 31 -6.47 9.91 20.95
C GLY A 31 -6.57 10.78 19.70
N LEU A 32 -6.50 10.20 18.50
CA LEU A 32 -6.56 10.92 17.23
C LEU A 32 -7.88 10.69 16.51
N THR A 33 -8.40 11.74 15.87
CA THR A 33 -9.47 11.60 14.88
C THR A 33 -8.91 11.39 13.47
N VAL A 34 -9.75 10.90 12.54
CA VAL A 34 -9.36 10.74 11.13
C VAL A 34 -8.96 12.07 10.50
N SER A 35 -9.68 13.15 10.81
CA SER A 35 -9.40 14.49 10.26
C SER A 35 -8.07 15.06 10.77
N GLU A 36 -7.72 14.85 12.04
CA GLU A 36 -6.41 15.21 12.60
C GLU A 36 -5.28 14.42 11.97
N TYR A 37 -5.46 13.10 11.83
CA TYR A 37 -4.48 12.24 11.19
C TYR A 37 -4.16 12.69 9.76
N ILE A 38 -5.19 13.02 8.96
CA ILE A 38 -5.01 13.53 7.59
C ILE A 38 -4.33 14.90 7.61
N ARG A 39 -4.71 15.80 8.51
CA ARG A 39 -4.08 17.12 8.65
C ARG A 39 -2.58 16.99 8.94
N LEU A 40 -2.21 16.14 9.90
CA LEU A 40 -0.80 15.87 10.25
C LEU A 40 -0.05 15.22 9.08
N SER A 41 -0.68 14.28 8.38
CA SER A 41 -0.09 13.61 7.22
C SER A 41 0.22 14.59 6.09
N LEU A 42 -0.67 15.56 5.84
CA LEU A 42 -0.44 16.61 4.85
C LEU A 42 0.69 17.56 5.24
N VAL A 43 0.82 17.90 6.53
CA VAL A 43 1.95 18.69 7.03
C VAL A 43 3.26 17.94 6.82
N LYS A 44 3.31 16.65 7.18
CA LYS A 44 4.47 15.79 6.92
C LYS A 44 4.82 15.73 5.44
N ALA A 45 3.81 15.57 4.57
CA ALA A 45 4.02 15.54 3.13
C ALA A 45 4.58 16.87 2.60
N ALA A 46 4.04 18.01 3.07
CA ALA A 46 4.51 19.34 2.70
C ALA A 46 5.96 19.60 3.14
N ASN A 47 6.41 18.93 4.21
CA ASN A 47 7.78 19.01 4.72
C ASN A 47 8.73 17.95 4.15
N ASN A 48 8.32 17.17 3.14
CA ASN A 48 9.08 16.04 2.59
C ASN A 48 9.42 14.94 3.62
N GLU A 49 8.62 14.78 4.67
CA GLU A 49 8.82 13.77 5.72
C GLU A 49 8.11 12.44 5.41
N VAL A 50 7.33 12.38 4.33
CA VAL A 50 6.64 11.16 3.89
C VAL A 50 7.54 10.37 2.96
N ARG A 51 7.81 9.11 3.32
CA ARG A 51 8.46 8.14 2.43
C ARG A 51 7.38 7.33 1.74
N LEU A 52 7.50 7.20 0.42
CA LEU A 52 6.75 6.20 -0.31
C LEU A 52 7.30 4.83 0.09
N VAL A 53 6.53 4.05 0.85
CA VAL A 53 6.85 2.65 1.08
C VAL A 53 6.28 1.88 -0.11
N SER A 54 7.08 1.66 -1.14
CA SER A 54 6.69 0.79 -2.23
C SER A 54 6.68 -0.65 -1.75
N PHE A 55 5.67 -1.42 -2.13
CA PHE A 55 5.67 -2.88 -1.92
C PHE A 55 6.93 -3.53 -2.53
N LEU A 56 7.43 -2.97 -3.64
CA LEU A 56 8.64 -3.44 -4.33
C LEU A 56 9.93 -3.15 -3.56
N ASP A 57 9.89 -2.26 -2.57
CA ASP A 57 11.01 -1.96 -1.68
C ASP A 57 10.97 -2.78 -0.39
N SER A 58 9.99 -3.68 -0.25
CA SER A 58 9.96 -4.62 0.87
C SER A 58 11.20 -5.53 0.85
N PRO A 59 11.70 -5.98 2.01
CA PRO A 59 12.82 -6.92 2.07
C PRO A 59 12.59 -8.18 1.25
N GLU A 60 11.34 -8.65 1.21
CA GLU A 60 10.91 -9.81 0.43
C GLU A 60 10.99 -9.53 -1.08
N ALA A 61 10.47 -8.40 -1.55
CA ALA A 61 10.55 -8.03 -2.97
C ALA A 61 12.00 -7.82 -3.44
N LEU A 62 12.85 -7.24 -2.58
CA LEU A 62 14.28 -7.08 -2.88
C LEU A 62 15.02 -8.43 -2.91
N ALA A 63 14.67 -9.36 -2.01
CA ALA A 63 15.23 -10.71 -2.01
C ALA A 63 14.81 -11.48 -3.28
N ALA A 64 13.53 -11.47 -3.63
CA ALA A 64 13.02 -12.10 -4.85
C ALA A 64 13.65 -11.52 -6.12
N LYS A 65 13.82 -10.18 -6.19
CA LYS A 65 14.54 -9.53 -7.29
C LYS A 65 15.98 -10.03 -7.39
N LYS A 66 16.69 -10.11 -6.26
CA LYS A 66 18.07 -10.62 -6.22
C LYS A 66 18.15 -12.08 -6.64
N GLU A 67 17.21 -12.93 -6.23
CA GLU A 67 17.14 -14.33 -6.66
C GLU A 67 16.93 -14.44 -8.18
N ALA A 68 16.05 -13.62 -8.74
CA ALA A 68 15.84 -13.53 -10.19
C ALA A 68 17.09 -13.06 -10.94
N GLU A 69 17.74 -11.98 -10.48
CA GLU A 69 18.94 -11.42 -11.11
C GLU A 69 20.16 -12.33 -11.01
N THR A 70 20.26 -13.13 -9.94
CA THR A 70 21.37 -14.08 -9.73
C THR A 70 21.09 -15.47 -10.30
N GLY A 71 19.94 -15.67 -10.97
CA GLY A 71 19.55 -16.96 -11.55
C GLY A 71 19.25 -18.03 -10.50
N GLN A 72 19.05 -17.66 -9.23
CA GLN A 72 18.62 -18.55 -8.15
C GLN A 72 17.10 -18.78 -8.17
N VAL A 73 16.51 -18.76 -9.36
CA VAL A 73 15.10 -19.06 -9.56
C VAL A 73 14.90 -20.56 -9.50
N LYS A 74 13.87 -20.98 -8.76
CA LYS A 74 13.41 -22.36 -8.80
C LYS A 74 12.33 -22.45 -9.86
N ASN A 75 12.48 -23.40 -10.78
CA ASN A 75 11.39 -23.72 -11.69
C ASN A 75 10.31 -24.44 -10.87
N ILE A 76 9.18 -23.78 -10.64
CA ILE A 76 8.05 -24.37 -9.92
C ILE A 76 7.17 -25.04 -10.97
N GLY A 77 7.60 -26.23 -11.38
CA GLY A 77 6.96 -27.03 -12.41
C GLY A 77 7.26 -26.57 -13.85
N SER A 78 6.65 -27.28 -14.79
CA SER A 78 6.64 -26.99 -16.22
C SER A 78 5.27 -26.48 -16.68
N LEU A 79 5.18 -26.03 -17.93
CA LEU A 79 3.90 -25.73 -18.56
C LEU A 79 2.98 -26.97 -18.56
N THR A 80 3.55 -28.16 -18.70
CA THR A 80 2.82 -29.43 -18.56
C THR A 80 2.28 -29.66 -17.15
N ASP A 81 3.03 -29.32 -16.09
CA ASP A 81 2.51 -29.44 -14.71
C ASP A 81 1.33 -28.48 -14.46
N PHE A 82 1.31 -27.34 -15.16
CA PHE A 82 0.19 -26.39 -15.12
C PHE A 82 -1.03 -26.90 -15.90
N GLU A 83 -0.82 -27.47 -17.09
CA GLU A 83 -1.88 -28.12 -17.89
C GLU A 83 -2.52 -29.28 -17.11
N ASP A 84 -1.70 -30.16 -16.52
CA ASP A 84 -2.16 -31.28 -15.67
C ASP A 84 -2.94 -30.82 -14.43
N TRP A 85 -2.65 -29.61 -13.93
CA TRP A 85 -3.36 -29.02 -12.80
C TRP A 85 -4.70 -28.41 -13.21
N ILE A 86 -4.77 -27.76 -14.38
CA ILE A 86 -6.02 -27.26 -14.97
C ILE A 86 -6.97 -28.43 -15.26
N ASP A 87 -6.47 -29.50 -15.88
CA ASP A 87 -7.28 -30.66 -16.23
C ASP A 87 -7.92 -31.32 -14.99
N LYS A 88 -7.22 -31.29 -13.85
CA LYS A 88 -7.75 -31.78 -12.56
C LYS A 88 -8.82 -30.87 -11.95
N LEU A 89 -8.80 -29.57 -12.26
CA LEU A 89 -9.83 -28.62 -11.82
C LEU A 89 -11.09 -28.76 -12.66
N ASP A 90 -10.96 -28.99 -13.97
CA ASP A 90 -12.09 -29.14 -14.89
C ASP A 90 -12.75 -30.54 -14.82
N ALA A 91 -12.07 -31.52 -14.20
CA ALA A 91 -12.59 -32.88 -14.01
C ALA A 91 -13.53 -33.04 -12.78
N ASN A 92 -13.81 -31.98 -12.02
CA ASN A 92 -14.79 -31.93 -10.93
C ASN A 92 -15.96 -30.98 -11.24
#